data_AF-A0A9E0SWZ0-F1
#
_entry.id   AF-A0A9E0SWZ0-F1
#
_cell.length_a   1.000
_cell.length_b   1.000
_cell.length_c   1.000
_cell.angle_alpha   90.00
_cell.angle_beta   90.00
_cell.angle_gamma   90.00
#
_symmetry.space_group_name_H-M   'P 1'
#
loop_
_entity.id
_entity.type
_entity.pdbx_description
1 polymer ?
#
loop_
_entity_poly.entity_id
_entity_poly.type
_entity_poly.pdbx_seq_one_letter_code
_entity_poly.pdbx_strand_id
1 'polypeptide(L)'
;MKLEASLSPSKVLTQVAGALPADVRSNVIIIGSLAAGYHFFAGDGARAIRTKDVDCLFSPHSKAIAVATEVTDQLIKADWELREDPDWGEPGNEGDSEDKLPMVRLRPPGGTTSPWFLELLSAPPAFEPGAPSKKLRRVETSIGHFAICSFDFLALAEWQPLETVHGVRIARPEMMALANLLHHPEIADTLIAGTDYKRSNKDLGRVLALAYLAVQRDRRGDTEEFDAWAGRMWSALKDKFDDQAPRLGARAGAGLRELLESPTKKPYTP
;
A
#
# COMPACT_ATOMS: atom_id res chain seq x y z
N MET A 1 -2.54 9.34 -20.29
CA MET A 1 -2.82 8.23 -19.36
C MET A 1 -4.17 7.62 -19.75
N LYS A 2 -4.22 6.36 -20.19
CA LYS A 2 -5.51 5.69 -20.46
C LYS A 2 -6.18 5.47 -19.09
N LEU A 3 -7.36 6.04 -18.89
CA LEU A 3 -8.09 5.88 -17.63
C LEU A 3 -8.52 4.42 -17.51
N GLU A 4 -8.07 3.75 -16.46
CA GLU A 4 -8.48 2.39 -16.16
C GLU A 4 -9.98 2.31 -15.89
N ALA A 5 -10.55 1.12 -16.12
CA ALA A 5 -11.94 0.85 -15.83
C ALA A 5 -12.26 1.13 -14.36
N SER A 6 -13.46 1.66 -14.13
CA SER A 6 -13.97 1.99 -12.80
C SER A 6 -14.20 0.70 -12.01
N LEU A 7 -13.53 0.54 -10.85
CA LEU A 7 -13.64 -0.65 -10.01
C LEU A 7 -14.43 -0.34 -8.72
N SER A 8 -15.36 -1.22 -8.36
CA SER A 8 -16.02 -1.17 -7.05
C SER A 8 -15.06 -1.70 -5.96
N PRO A 9 -14.72 -0.91 -4.92
CA PRO A 9 -13.80 -1.35 -3.87
C PRO A 9 -14.28 -2.62 -3.17
N SER A 10 -15.57 -2.73 -2.85
CA SER A 10 -16.13 -3.92 -2.21
C SER A 10 -16.03 -5.17 -3.09
N LYS A 11 -16.23 -5.05 -4.41
CA LYS A 11 -16.08 -6.18 -5.34
C LYS A 11 -14.63 -6.63 -5.44
N VAL A 12 -13.69 -5.69 -5.57
CA VAL A 12 -12.26 -6.02 -5.63
C VAL A 12 -11.81 -6.66 -4.32
N LEU A 13 -12.20 -6.10 -3.16
CA LEU A 13 -11.84 -6.69 -1.87
C LEU A 13 -12.44 -8.08 -1.67
N THR A 14 -13.67 -8.32 -2.15
CA THR A 14 -14.28 -9.66 -2.15
C THR A 14 -13.48 -10.64 -3.00
N GLN A 15 -13.03 -10.23 -4.20
CA GLN A 15 -12.20 -11.07 -5.07
C GLN A 15 -10.85 -11.39 -4.42
N VAL A 16 -10.19 -10.40 -3.85
CA VAL A 16 -8.91 -10.58 -3.13
C VAL A 16 -9.09 -11.55 -1.96
N ALA A 17 -10.07 -11.31 -1.10
CA ALA A 17 -10.34 -12.18 0.05
C ALA A 17 -10.71 -13.60 -0.40
N GLY A 18 -11.50 -13.75 -1.46
CA GLY A 18 -11.88 -15.05 -2.02
C GLY A 18 -10.71 -15.85 -2.57
N ALA A 19 -9.69 -15.18 -3.10
CA ALA A 19 -8.48 -15.80 -3.60
C ALA A 19 -7.46 -16.15 -2.50
N LEU A 20 -7.54 -15.49 -1.35
CA LEU A 20 -6.65 -15.74 -0.24
C LEU A 20 -7.07 -16.99 0.57
N PRO A 21 -6.11 -17.84 0.95
CA PRO A 21 -6.36 -18.99 1.84
C PRO A 21 -6.96 -18.51 3.16
N ALA A 22 -7.99 -19.20 3.67
CA ALA A 22 -8.78 -18.69 4.79
C ALA A 22 -7.95 -18.51 6.08
N ASP A 23 -6.99 -19.40 6.32
CA ASP A 23 -6.08 -19.44 7.46
C ASP A 23 -5.01 -18.34 7.45
N VAL A 24 -4.71 -17.75 6.29
CA VAL A 24 -3.74 -16.65 6.19
C VAL A 24 -4.39 -15.27 6.12
N ARG A 25 -5.70 -15.16 5.92
CA ARG A 25 -6.41 -13.87 5.80
C ARG A 25 -6.21 -12.95 7.02
N SER A 26 -6.10 -13.53 8.22
CA SER A 26 -5.82 -12.75 9.43
C SER A 26 -4.44 -12.08 9.40
N ASN A 27 -3.49 -12.61 8.62
CA ASN A 27 -2.16 -12.04 8.43
C ASN A 27 -2.10 -11.03 7.28
N VAL A 28 -3.23 -10.72 6.64
CA VAL A 28 -3.30 -9.80 5.50
C VAL A 28 -3.89 -8.46 5.91
N ILE A 29 -3.21 -7.39 5.50
CA ILE A 29 -3.68 -6.02 5.58
C ILE A 29 -3.62 -5.43 4.17
N ILE A 30 -4.77 -5.10 3.60
CA ILE A 30 -4.82 -4.35 2.34
C ILE A 30 -4.48 -2.90 2.61
N ILE A 31 -3.63 -2.31 1.78
CA ILE A 31 -3.20 -0.92 1.89
C ILE A 31 -3.49 -0.16 0.59
N GLY A 32 -3.07 1.11 0.53
CA GLY A 32 -3.16 1.90 -0.69
C GLY A 32 -4.58 2.29 -1.09
N SER A 33 -4.80 2.39 -2.40
CA SER A 33 -6.03 2.89 -3.02
C SER A 33 -7.25 2.03 -2.70
N LEU A 34 -7.10 0.69 -2.67
CA LEU A 34 -8.20 -0.22 -2.35
C LEU A 34 -8.67 -0.07 -0.90
N ALA A 35 -7.72 0.02 0.05
CA ALA A 35 -8.03 0.25 1.46
C ALA A 35 -8.80 1.57 1.66
N ALA A 36 -8.30 2.67 1.09
CA ALA A 36 -8.96 3.97 1.15
C ALA A 36 -10.34 3.96 0.48
N GLY A 37 -10.42 3.36 -0.72
CA GLY A 37 -11.66 3.24 -1.48
C GLY A 37 -12.73 2.43 -0.73
N TYR A 38 -12.34 1.31 -0.12
CA TYR A 38 -13.26 0.52 0.68
C TYR A 38 -13.71 1.30 1.92
N HIS A 39 -12.78 1.89 2.67
CA HIS A 39 -13.13 2.64 3.88
C HIS A 39 -14.14 3.77 3.60
N PHE A 40 -13.89 4.60 2.59
CA PHE A 40 -14.72 5.78 2.33
C PHE A 40 -15.95 5.52 1.46
N PHE A 41 -15.93 4.48 0.62
CA PHE A 41 -16.93 4.28 -0.42
C PHE A 41 -17.59 2.90 -0.41
N ALA A 42 -17.26 1.99 0.52
CA ALA A 42 -18.02 0.76 0.69
C ALA A 42 -19.50 1.10 0.95
N GLY A 43 -20.39 0.54 0.11
CA GLY A 43 -21.83 0.82 0.15
C GLY A 43 -22.29 1.99 -0.74
N ASP A 44 -21.39 2.81 -1.29
CA ASP A 44 -21.73 3.83 -2.28
C ASP A 44 -21.48 3.30 -3.70
N GLY A 45 -22.52 2.71 -4.30
CA GLY A 45 -22.46 2.12 -5.65
C GLY A 45 -22.15 3.12 -6.77
N ALA A 46 -22.21 4.43 -6.50
CA ALA A 46 -21.85 5.48 -7.46
C ALA A 46 -20.36 5.83 -7.42
N ARG A 47 -19.61 5.36 -6.42
CA ARG A 47 -18.19 5.63 -6.24
C ARG A 47 -17.33 4.42 -6.51
N ALA A 48 -16.17 4.68 -7.08
CA ALA A 48 -15.26 3.66 -7.56
C ALA A 48 -13.81 4.10 -7.39
N ILE A 49 -12.91 3.13 -7.41
CA ILE A 49 -11.48 3.36 -7.52
C ILE A 49 -11.02 3.13 -8.95
N ARG A 50 -9.94 3.79 -9.32
CA ARG A 50 -9.13 3.47 -10.50
C ARG A 50 -7.77 3.09 -9.96
N THR A 51 -7.44 1.80 -10.05
CA THR A 51 -6.19 1.28 -9.53
C THR A 51 -5.71 0.15 -10.41
N LYS A 52 -4.41 0.17 -10.67
CA LYS A 52 -3.69 -0.84 -11.44
C LYS A 52 -3.14 -1.94 -10.53
N ASP A 53 -2.96 -1.61 -9.27
CA ASP A 53 -2.38 -2.44 -8.23
C ASP A 53 -3.33 -2.54 -7.03
N VAL A 54 -3.30 -3.70 -6.40
CA VAL A 54 -3.85 -3.93 -5.05
C VAL A 54 -2.69 -4.35 -4.16
N ASP A 55 -2.36 -3.52 -3.19
CA ASP A 55 -1.25 -3.74 -2.27
C ASP A 55 -1.68 -4.63 -1.09
N CYS A 56 -1.07 -5.80 -0.97
CA CYS A 56 -1.34 -6.78 0.09
C CYS A 56 -0.13 -6.89 1.04
N LEU A 57 -0.27 -6.34 2.24
CA LEU A 57 0.75 -6.38 3.28
C LEU A 57 0.58 -7.61 4.17
N PHE A 58 1.60 -8.46 4.24
CA PHE A 58 1.66 -9.56 5.19
C PHE A 58 2.26 -9.12 6.52
N SER A 59 1.51 -9.36 7.60
CA SER A 59 1.80 -8.96 8.97
C SER A 59 1.49 -10.10 9.95
N PRO A 60 2.29 -10.28 11.02
CA PRO A 60 3.48 -9.50 11.39
C PRO A 60 4.70 -9.86 10.53
N HIS A 61 5.75 -9.03 10.58
CA HIS A 61 7.02 -9.24 9.86
C HIS A 61 7.57 -10.67 10.00
N SER A 62 7.51 -11.24 11.21
CA SER A 62 8.01 -12.59 11.52
C SER A 62 7.32 -13.72 10.75
N LYS A 63 6.12 -13.48 10.21
CA LYS A 63 5.38 -14.44 9.38
C LYS A 63 5.38 -14.09 7.90
N ALA A 64 5.83 -12.88 7.53
CA ALA A 64 5.56 -12.32 6.22
C ALA A 64 6.14 -13.15 5.07
N ILE A 65 7.35 -13.70 5.22
CA ILE A 65 7.99 -14.53 4.18
C ILE A 65 7.26 -15.85 3.99
N ALA A 66 6.99 -16.56 5.10
CA ALA A 66 6.29 -17.85 5.04
C ALA A 66 4.89 -17.72 4.44
N VAL A 67 4.14 -16.68 4.88
CA VAL A 67 2.81 -16.38 4.33
C VAL A 67 2.90 -15.97 2.86
N ALA A 68 3.91 -15.18 2.47
CA ALA A 68 4.10 -14.80 1.07
C ALA A 68 4.37 -16.01 0.18
N THR A 69 5.24 -16.94 0.59
CA THR A 69 5.50 -18.19 -0.12
C THR A 69 4.20 -18.97 -0.31
N GLU A 70 3.49 -19.23 0.80
CA GLU A 70 2.25 -20.00 0.78
C GLU A 70 1.16 -19.36 -0.09
N VAL A 71 0.91 -18.06 0.09
CA VAL A 71 -0.08 -17.32 -0.71
C VAL A 71 0.30 -17.33 -2.19
N THR A 72 1.56 -17.12 -2.52
CA THR A 72 2.00 -17.12 -3.93
C THR A 72 1.73 -18.47 -4.58
N ASP A 73 2.15 -19.57 -3.96
CA ASP A 73 1.91 -20.92 -4.47
C ASP A 73 0.42 -21.27 -4.57
N GLN A 74 -0.39 -20.85 -3.60
CA GLN A 74 -1.83 -21.11 -3.63
C GLN A 74 -2.54 -20.30 -4.71
N LEU A 75 -2.15 -19.05 -4.93
CA LEU A 75 -2.70 -18.23 -6.01
C LEU A 75 -2.33 -18.80 -7.37
N ILE A 76 -1.08 -19.22 -7.58
CA ILE A 76 -0.64 -19.87 -8.83
C ILE A 76 -1.45 -21.16 -9.09
N LYS A 77 -1.67 -21.99 -8.06
CA LYS A 77 -2.52 -23.20 -8.17
C LYS A 77 -3.99 -22.88 -8.47
N ALA A 78 -4.44 -21.67 -8.15
CA ALA A 78 -5.77 -21.17 -8.44
C ALA A 78 -5.82 -20.37 -9.76
N ASP A 79 -4.89 -20.64 -10.68
CA ASP A 79 -4.78 -20.05 -12.01
C ASP A 79 -4.57 -18.52 -12.01
N TRP A 80 -3.96 -17.97 -10.95
CA TRP A 80 -3.42 -16.62 -11.00
C TRP A 80 -2.12 -16.61 -11.79
N GLU A 81 -2.00 -15.65 -12.69
CA GLU A 81 -0.85 -15.54 -13.59
C GLU A 81 0.09 -14.45 -13.12
N LEU A 82 1.40 -14.64 -13.34
CA LEU A 82 2.36 -13.56 -13.15
C LEU A 82 1.98 -12.36 -14.02
N ARG A 83 2.12 -11.16 -13.45
CA ARG A 83 1.97 -9.95 -14.23
C ARG A 83 3.07 -9.91 -15.30
N GLU A 84 2.67 -9.94 -16.56
CA GLU A 84 3.56 -9.70 -17.68
C GLU A 84 4.26 -8.34 -17.53
N ASP A 85 5.58 -8.38 -17.57
CA ASP A 85 6.46 -7.22 -17.55
C ASP A 85 7.72 -7.57 -18.35
N PRO A 86 8.17 -6.72 -19.30
CA PRO A 86 9.34 -7.04 -20.13
C PRO A 86 10.62 -7.28 -19.33
N ASP A 87 10.73 -6.66 -18.15
CA ASP A 87 11.94 -6.72 -17.33
C ASP A 87 11.81 -7.76 -16.20
N TRP A 88 10.59 -8.03 -15.70
CA TRP A 88 10.36 -8.79 -14.46
C TRP A 88 9.17 -9.77 -14.53
N GLY A 89 8.77 -10.18 -15.74
CA GLY A 89 7.63 -11.07 -15.95
C GLY A 89 7.88 -12.54 -15.65
N GLU A 90 9.15 -12.95 -15.52
CA GLU A 90 9.56 -14.33 -15.28
C GLU A 90 10.14 -14.52 -13.87
N PRO A 91 9.95 -15.69 -13.22
CA PRO A 91 10.58 -16.02 -11.95
C PRO A 91 12.12 -15.96 -12.01
N GLY A 92 12.75 -15.52 -10.92
CA GLY A 92 14.20 -15.59 -10.76
C GLY A 92 14.69 -16.95 -10.26
N ASN A 93 16.01 -17.07 -10.10
CA ASN A 93 16.71 -18.29 -9.68
C ASN A 93 17.31 -18.16 -8.27
N GLU A 94 17.76 -19.29 -7.71
CA GLU A 94 18.36 -19.37 -6.37
C GLU A 94 19.57 -18.43 -6.22
N GLY A 95 20.41 -18.37 -7.25
CA GLY A 95 21.64 -17.58 -7.26
C GLY A 95 21.49 -16.08 -7.53
N ASP A 96 20.31 -15.60 -7.94
CA ASP A 96 20.10 -14.17 -8.19
C ASP A 96 20.15 -13.37 -6.89
N SER A 97 20.59 -12.12 -6.90
CA SER A 97 20.51 -11.28 -5.69
C SER A 97 19.09 -10.74 -5.49
N GLU A 98 18.68 -10.42 -4.25
CA GLU A 98 17.28 -10.01 -3.97
C GLU A 98 16.81 -8.77 -4.76
N ASP A 99 17.74 -7.86 -5.08
CA ASP A 99 17.50 -6.68 -5.92
C ASP A 99 17.30 -6.99 -7.41
N LYS A 100 17.65 -8.21 -7.82
CA LYS A 100 17.43 -8.78 -9.16
C LYS A 100 16.28 -9.77 -9.20
N LEU A 101 15.56 -9.97 -8.10
CA LEU A 101 14.38 -10.83 -8.13
C LEU A 101 13.15 -10.01 -8.53
N PRO A 102 12.26 -10.57 -9.37
CA PRO A 102 10.97 -9.96 -9.66
C PRO A 102 10.15 -9.84 -8.36
N MET A 103 9.35 -8.77 -8.25
CA MET A 103 8.37 -8.67 -7.16
C MET A 103 7.23 -9.65 -7.41
N VAL A 104 6.65 -10.24 -6.36
CA VAL A 104 5.44 -11.05 -6.53
C VAL A 104 4.26 -10.15 -6.93
N ARG A 105 3.87 -10.24 -8.21
CA ARG A 105 2.75 -9.52 -8.81
C ARG A 105 1.90 -10.48 -9.61
N LEU A 106 0.65 -10.69 -9.20
CA LEU A 106 -0.23 -11.72 -9.75
C LEU A 106 -1.54 -11.12 -10.25
N ARG A 107 -2.01 -11.57 -11.41
CA ARG A 107 -3.32 -11.21 -11.97
C ARG A 107 -4.36 -12.27 -11.60
N PRO A 108 -5.60 -11.87 -11.29
CA PRO A 108 -6.66 -12.82 -11.03
C PRO A 108 -7.05 -13.63 -12.28
N PRO A 109 -7.56 -14.87 -12.12
CA PRO A 109 -8.02 -15.70 -13.22
C PRO A 109 -9.19 -15.04 -13.97
N GLY A 110 -9.32 -15.37 -15.26
CA GLY A 110 -10.32 -14.75 -16.16
C GLY A 110 -9.73 -13.82 -17.23
N GLY A 111 -8.40 -13.83 -17.40
CA GLY A 111 -7.69 -13.31 -18.57
C GLY A 111 -7.24 -11.86 -18.48
N THR A 112 -6.43 -11.46 -19.47
CA THR A 112 -5.76 -10.17 -19.76
C THR A 112 -6.61 -8.89 -19.68
N THR A 113 -7.86 -8.98 -19.22
CA THR A 113 -8.83 -7.89 -19.07
C THR A 113 -8.98 -7.37 -17.64
N SER A 114 -8.46 -8.06 -16.62
CA SER A 114 -8.46 -7.50 -15.26
C SER A 114 -7.55 -6.27 -15.22
N PRO A 115 -8.10 -5.07 -14.92
CA PRO A 115 -7.33 -3.82 -14.98
C PRO A 115 -6.33 -3.69 -13.82
N TRP A 116 -6.25 -4.70 -12.94
CA TRP A 116 -5.43 -4.67 -11.75
C TRP A 116 -4.67 -5.98 -11.51
N PHE A 117 -3.57 -5.89 -10.77
CA PHE A 117 -2.81 -7.02 -10.24
C PHE A 117 -2.63 -6.90 -8.72
N LEU A 118 -2.50 -8.03 -8.04
CA LEU A 118 -2.14 -8.10 -6.62
C LEU A 118 -0.62 -7.96 -6.48
N GLU A 119 -0.14 -7.05 -5.65
CA GLU A 119 1.27 -6.91 -5.27
C GLU A 119 1.46 -7.31 -3.82
N LEU A 120 2.41 -8.21 -3.55
CA LEU A 120 2.68 -8.70 -2.20
C LEU A 120 3.79 -7.90 -1.54
N LEU A 121 3.52 -7.48 -0.30
CA LEU A 121 4.40 -6.68 0.54
C LEU A 121 4.59 -7.36 1.89
N SER A 122 5.68 -7.05 2.57
CA SER A 122 5.92 -7.48 3.95
C SER A 122 5.85 -6.30 4.90
N ALA A 123 5.33 -6.53 6.10
CA ALA A 123 5.56 -5.65 7.22
C ALA A 123 7.07 -5.52 7.48
N PRO A 124 7.56 -4.33 7.88
CA PRO A 124 8.97 -4.11 8.10
C PRO A 124 9.45 -4.80 9.38
N PRO A 125 10.75 -5.13 9.47
CA PRO A 125 11.38 -5.43 10.75
C PRO A 125 11.31 -4.20 11.68
N ALA A 126 11.85 -4.34 12.88
CA ALA A 126 12.03 -3.22 13.79
C ALA A 126 12.70 -2.03 13.07
N PHE A 127 12.23 -0.82 13.39
CA PHE A 127 12.75 0.38 12.77
C PHE A 127 14.19 0.64 13.21
N GLU A 128 15.08 0.82 12.23
CA GLU A 128 16.49 1.13 12.46
C GLU A 128 16.81 2.53 11.88
N PRO A 129 17.02 3.55 12.73
CA PRO A 129 17.32 4.90 12.27
C PRO A 129 18.58 4.94 11.39
N GLY A 130 18.45 5.47 10.17
CA GLY A 130 19.56 5.65 9.23
C GLY A 130 19.83 4.45 8.32
N ALA A 131 19.20 3.31 8.56
CA ALA A 131 19.24 2.19 7.62
C ALA A 131 18.45 2.51 6.33
N PRO A 132 18.77 1.83 5.20
CA PRO A 132 17.97 1.96 3.98
C PRO A 132 16.50 1.61 4.23
N SER A 133 15.61 2.50 3.77
CA SER A 133 14.19 2.35 4.09
C SER A 133 13.56 1.17 3.38
N LYS A 134 13.88 0.99 2.10
CA LYS A 134 13.44 -0.15 1.30
C LYS A 134 14.20 -1.40 1.73
N LYS A 135 13.46 -2.44 2.09
CA LYS A 135 13.99 -3.79 2.32
C LYS A 135 13.41 -4.74 1.28
N LEU A 136 14.24 -5.65 0.81
CA LEU A 136 13.83 -6.77 -0.04
C LEU A 136 14.06 -8.06 0.75
N ARG A 137 13.19 -9.02 0.52
CA ARG A 137 13.29 -10.37 1.09
C ARG A 137 12.91 -11.37 0.02
N ARG A 138 13.76 -12.38 -0.18
CA ARG A 138 13.46 -13.51 -1.05
C ARG A 138 12.21 -14.25 -0.58
N VAL A 139 11.38 -14.64 -1.54
CA VAL A 139 10.28 -15.58 -1.43
C VAL A 139 10.56 -16.71 -2.41
N GLU A 140 10.82 -17.89 -1.87
CA GLU A 140 10.98 -19.11 -2.65
C GLU A 140 9.60 -19.76 -2.82
N THR A 141 9.30 -20.17 -4.05
CA THR A 141 7.99 -20.71 -4.46
C THR A 141 8.19 -21.93 -5.35
N SER A 142 7.12 -22.66 -5.63
CA SER A 142 7.12 -23.81 -6.52
C SER A 142 7.49 -23.51 -7.98
N ILE A 143 7.45 -22.25 -8.41
CA ILE A 143 7.77 -21.83 -9.79
C ILE A 143 9.06 -21.02 -9.91
N GLY A 144 9.79 -20.81 -8.81
CA GLY A 144 11.04 -20.05 -8.79
C GLY A 144 11.12 -19.06 -7.64
N HIS A 145 12.02 -18.10 -7.77
CA HIS A 145 12.32 -17.12 -6.71
C HIS A 145 11.81 -15.73 -7.06
N PHE A 146 11.26 -15.08 -6.04
CA PHE A 146 10.76 -13.72 -6.09
C PHE A 146 11.33 -12.92 -4.93
N ALA A 147 11.08 -11.62 -4.92
CA ALA A 147 11.21 -10.81 -3.73
C ALA A 147 9.87 -10.16 -3.35
N ILE A 148 9.70 -9.91 -2.07
CA ILE A 148 8.69 -9.00 -1.54
C ILE A 148 9.40 -7.79 -0.95
N CYS A 149 8.79 -6.62 -1.11
CA CYS A 149 9.36 -5.39 -0.58
C CYS A 149 8.67 -4.93 0.70
N SER A 150 9.41 -4.15 1.48
CA SER A 150 8.94 -3.46 2.67
C SER A 150 9.57 -2.08 2.75
N PHE A 151 8.87 -1.14 3.38
CA PHE A 151 9.36 0.18 3.72
C PHE A 151 9.12 0.43 5.21
N ASP A 152 9.99 1.20 5.87
CA ASP A 152 9.94 1.39 7.34
C ASP A 152 8.56 1.79 7.86
N PHE A 153 7.94 2.75 7.21
CA PHE A 153 6.69 3.33 7.69
C PHE A 153 5.45 2.48 7.35
N LEU A 154 5.62 1.34 6.66
CA LEU A 154 4.55 0.34 6.56
C LEU A 154 4.19 -0.28 7.91
N ALA A 155 5.06 -0.16 8.93
CA ALA A 155 4.74 -0.55 10.31
C ALA A 155 3.46 0.13 10.83
N LEU A 156 3.15 1.34 10.34
CA LEU A 156 1.93 2.07 10.71
C LEU A 156 0.66 1.39 10.20
N ALA A 157 0.72 0.69 9.07
CA ALA A 157 -0.41 -0.06 8.54
C ALA A 157 -0.81 -1.23 9.47
N GLU A 158 0.13 -1.73 10.28
CA GLU A 158 -0.11 -2.77 11.28
C GLU A 158 -0.73 -2.24 12.57
N TRP A 159 -0.77 -0.92 12.77
CA TRP A 159 -1.34 -0.33 13.97
C TRP A 159 -2.87 -0.33 13.89
N GLN A 160 -3.48 -1.29 14.60
CA GLN A 160 -4.93 -1.45 14.73
C GLN A 160 -5.69 -1.36 13.39
N PRO A 161 -5.32 -2.15 12.35
CA PRO A 161 -6.02 -2.12 11.08
C PRO A 161 -7.52 -2.41 11.24
N LEU A 162 -8.33 -1.95 10.29
CA LEU A 162 -9.78 -2.08 10.34
C LEU A 162 -10.19 -3.47 9.85
N GLU A 163 -11.05 -4.13 10.62
CA GLU A 163 -11.68 -5.39 10.21
C GLU A 163 -12.66 -5.15 9.06
N THR A 164 -12.79 -6.14 8.18
CA THR A 164 -13.82 -6.14 7.13
C THR A 164 -14.67 -7.39 7.21
N VAL A 165 -15.86 -7.34 6.63
CA VAL A 165 -16.76 -8.50 6.54
C VAL A 165 -16.19 -9.66 5.71
N HIS A 166 -15.06 -9.45 5.02
CA HIS A 166 -14.41 -10.44 4.17
C HIS A 166 -13.28 -11.21 4.88
N GLY A 167 -13.00 -10.90 6.16
CA GLY A 167 -11.98 -11.58 6.96
C GLY A 167 -10.54 -11.14 6.67
N VAL A 168 -10.33 -10.21 5.73
CA VAL A 168 -9.08 -9.47 5.54
C VAL A 168 -9.20 -8.10 6.20
N ARG A 169 -8.08 -7.54 6.65
CA ARG A 169 -8.05 -6.22 7.29
C ARG A 169 -7.64 -5.16 6.28
N ILE A 170 -7.97 -3.90 6.53
CA ILE A 170 -7.50 -2.76 5.74
C ILE A 170 -6.72 -1.78 6.62
N ALA A 171 -5.68 -1.15 6.08
CA ALA A 171 -4.99 -0.08 6.78
C ALA A 171 -5.91 1.13 6.98
N ARG A 172 -5.78 1.75 8.15
CA ARG A 172 -6.45 3.01 8.48
C ARG A 172 -5.98 4.14 7.55
N PRO A 173 -6.88 4.99 7.03
CA PRO A 173 -6.50 6.16 6.22
C PRO A 173 -5.45 7.05 6.89
N GLU A 174 -5.60 7.35 8.17
CA GLU A 174 -4.67 8.17 8.94
C GLU A 174 -3.28 7.53 9.05
N MET A 175 -3.19 6.21 9.12
CA MET A 175 -1.91 5.51 9.18
C MET A 175 -1.20 5.53 7.83
N MET A 176 -1.95 5.37 6.73
CA MET A 176 -1.41 5.54 5.39
C MET A 176 -0.96 6.98 5.11
N ALA A 177 -1.73 7.97 5.60
CA ALA A 177 -1.37 9.37 5.51
C ALA A 177 -0.07 9.67 6.28
N LEU A 178 0.03 9.21 7.53
CA LEU A 178 1.24 9.37 8.34
C LEU A 178 2.45 8.67 7.71
N ALA A 179 2.27 7.45 7.19
CA ALA A 179 3.34 6.74 6.50
C ALA A 179 3.91 7.55 5.31
N ASN A 180 3.03 8.14 4.49
CA ASN A 180 3.46 9.01 3.38
C ASN A 180 4.19 10.27 3.88
N LEU A 181 3.70 10.91 4.96
CA LEU A 181 4.35 12.10 5.54
C LEU A 181 5.76 11.80 6.06
N LEU A 182 5.98 10.61 6.62
CA LEU A 182 7.28 10.22 7.16
C LEU A 182 8.24 9.72 6.09
N HIS A 183 7.71 9.08 5.03
CA HIS A 183 8.48 8.57 3.90
C HIS A 183 8.99 9.69 2.99
N HIS A 184 8.24 10.81 2.90
CA HIS A 184 8.60 11.97 2.09
C HIS A 184 8.82 13.22 2.98
N PRO A 185 9.95 13.30 3.71
CA PRO A 185 10.28 14.48 4.50
C PRO A 185 10.63 15.71 3.65
N GLU A 186 10.86 15.52 2.34
CA GLU A 186 11.22 16.54 1.35
C GLU A 186 10.73 16.13 -0.05
N ILE A 187 10.77 17.05 -1.02
CA ILE A 187 10.39 16.78 -2.42
C ILE A 187 11.54 16.16 -3.23
N ALA A 188 11.72 14.84 -3.08
CA ALA A 188 12.73 14.08 -3.83
C ALA A 188 12.52 14.08 -5.36
N ASP A 189 13.60 13.89 -6.11
CA ASP A 189 13.60 13.83 -7.58
C ASP A 189 13.20 12.47 -8.17
N THR A 190 12.91 11.48 -7.33
CA THR A 190 12.48 10.15 -7.77
C THR A 190 11.19 10.25 -8.58
N LEU A 191 11.24 9.86 -9.85
CA LEU A 191 10.08 9.84 -10.74
C LEU A 191 9.27 8.55 -10.59
N ILE A 192 8.00 8.64 -10.95
CA ILE A 192 7.13 7.47 -11.13
C ILE A 192 7.49 6.85 -12.48
N ALA A 193 7.73 5.54 -12.51
CA ALA A 193 8.05 4.82 -13.74
C ALA A 193 7.00 5.09 -14.83
N GLY A 194 7.46 5.51 -16.01
CA GLY A 194 6.62 5.85 -17.16
C GLY A 194 5.97 7.24 -17.10
N THR A 195 6.35 8.11 -16.17
CA THR A 195 5.88 9.51 -16.11
C THR A 195 7.01 10.48 -15.74
N ASP A 196 6.74 11.78 -15.87
CA ASP A 196 7.58 12.89 -15.41
C ASP A 196 7.19 13.40 -14.01
N TYR A 197 6.31 12.67 -13.31
CA TYR A 197 5.80 13.06 -12.00
C TYR A 197 6.69 12.54 -10.88
N LYS A 198 7.04 13.43 -9.94
CA LYS A 198 7.74 13.07 -8.71
C LYS A 198 6.86 12.18 -7.83
N ARG A 199 7.45 11.12 -7.29
CA ARG A 199 6.79 10.18 -6.37
C ARG A 199 6.33 10.87 -5.08
N SER A 200 7.18 11.75 -4.53
CA SER A 200 6.88 12.57 -3.35
C SER A 200 5.61 13.39 -3.56
N ASN A 201 5.45 14.07 -4.69
CA ASN A 201 4.22 14.83 -5.02
C ASN A 201 2.97 13.94 -5.02
N LYS A 202 3.04 12.75 -5.62
CA LYS A 202 1.91 11.81 -5.66
C LYS A 202 1.52 11.36 -4.24
N ASP A 203 2.49 10.92 -3.45
CA ASP A 203 2.23 10.33 -2.14
C ASP A 203 1.84 11.39 -1.09
N LEU A 204 2.42 12.59 -1.13
CA LEU A 204 2.00 13.73 -0.31
C LEU A 204 0.63 14.27 -0.75
N GLY A 205 0.33 14.28 -2.06
CA GLY A 205 -1.01 14.59 -2.56
C GLY A 205 -2.08 13.60 -2.06
N ARG A 206 -1.72 12.31 -1.88
CA ARG A 206 -2.62 11.33 -1.24
C ARG A 206 -2.96 11.70 0.20
N VAL A 207 -2.03 12.30 0.96
CA VAL A 207 -2.31 12.77 2.33
C VAL A 207 -3.45 13.78 2.33
N LEU A 208 -3.39 14.77 1.43
CA LEU A 208 -4.45 15.79 1.29
C LEU A 208 -5.79 15.16 0.86
N ALA A 209 -5.76 14.21 -0.07
CA ALA A 209 -6.96 13.51 -0.53
C ALA A 209 -7.63 12.70 0.60
N LEU A 210 -6.84 11.96 1.39
CA LEU A 210 -7.36 11.18 2.52
C LEU A 210 -7.94 12.10 3.60
N ALA A 211 -7.24 13.19 3.95
CA ALA A 211 -7.72 14.19 4.91
C ALA A 211 -9.04 14.81 4.44
N TYR A 212 -9.13 15.22 3.17
CA TYR A 212 -10.35 15.73 2.59
C TYR A 212 -11.51 14.72 2.68
N LEU A 213 -11.27 13.45 2.35
CA LEU A 213 -12.30 12.42 2.41
C LEU A 213 -12.81 12.17 3.84
N ALA A 214 -11.92 12.19 4.83
CA ALA A 214 -12.29 12.08 6.24
C ALA A 214 -13.16 13.28 6.68
N VAL A 215 -12.72 14.51 6.40
CA VAL A 215 -13.51 15.73 6.69
C VAL A 215 -14.88 15.69 6.01
N GLN A 216 -14.96 15.21 4.78
CA GLN A 216 -16.23 15.09 4.06
C GLN A 216 -17.14 14.01 4.65
N ARG A 217 -16.57 12.95 5.23
CA ARG A 217 -17.32 11.91 5.92
C ARG A 217 -17.88 12.45 7.24
N ASP A 218 -17.06 13.11 8.03
CA ASP A 218 -17.44 13.76 9.30
C ASP A 218 -18.63 14.70 9.09
N ARG A 219 -18.55 15.56 8.06
CA ARG A 219 -19.64 16.48 7.69
C ARG A 219 -20.94 15.80 7.26
N ARG A 220 -20.88 14.60 6.68
CA ARG A 220 -22.08 13.89 6.18
C ARG A 220 -22.69 12.95 7.22
N GLY A 221 -21.88 12.36 8.08
CA GLY A 221 -22.23 11.16 8.84
C GLY A 221 -22.18 11.31 10.35
N ASP A 222 -21.98 12.52 10.87
CA ASP A 222 -21.80 12.78 12.31
C ASP A 222 -20.70 11.90 12.92
N THR A 223 -19.54 11.89 12.24
CA THR A 223 -18.32 11.24 12.74
C THR A 223 -17.30 12.30 13.13
N GLU A 224 -16.42 11.95 14.08
CA GLU A 224 -15.24 12.76 14.46
C GLU A 224 -13.96 12.03 14.00
N GLU A 225 -14.00 11.43 12.81
CA GLU A 225 -12.92 10.58 12.32
C GLU A 225 -11.63 11.39 12.19
N PHE A 226 -11.69 12.54 11.50
CA PHE A 226 -10.54 13.40 11.23
C PHE A 226 -10.00 14.04 12.52
N ASP A 227 -10.87 14.49 13.43
CA ASP A 227 -10.45 15.10 14.70
C ASP A 227 -9.64 14.12 15.56
N ALA A 228 -9.97 12.83 15.49
CA ALA A 228 -9.25 11.80 16.19
C ALA A 228 -7.93 11.35 15.52
N TRP A 229 -7.61 11.82 14.30
CA TRP A 229 -6.40 11.41 13.58
C TRP A 229 -5.12 11.71 14.35
N ALA A 230 -4.97 12.93 14.87
CA ALA A 230 -3.74 13.35 15.54
C ALA A 230 -3.41 12.47 16.75
N GLY A 231 -4.41 12.17 17.59
CA GLY A 231 -4.25 11.29 18.76
C GLY A 231 -3.90 9.85 18.37
N ARG A 232 -4.55 9.32 17.32
CA ARG A 232 -4.27 7.97 16.81
C ARG A 232 -2.88 7.87 16.17
N MET A 233 -2.51 8.85 15.33
CA MET A 233 -1.18 8.96 14.72
C MET A 233 -0.09 9.01 15.78
N TRP A 234 -0.26 9.82 16.83
CA TRP A 234 0.71 9.88 17.94
C TRP A 234 0.82 8.55 18.69
N SER A 235 -0.30 7.89 18.95
CA SER A 235 -0.31 6.58 19.61
C SER A 235 0.40 5.52 18.77
N ALA A 236 0.17 5.52 17.46
CA ALA A 236 0.85 4.63 16.53
C ALA A 236 2.36 4.91 16.45
N LEU A 237 2.77 6.19 16.47
CA LEU A 237 4.19 6.55 16.50
C LEU A 237 4.90 5.96 17.72
N LYS A 238 4.31 6.14 18.91
CA LYS A 238 4.87 5.59 20.15
C LYS A 238 4.94 4.06 20.13
N ASP A 239 3.88 3.41 19.66
CA ASP A 239 3.81 1.94 19.62
C ASP A 239 4.81 1.34 18.63
N LYS A 240 4.98 1.95 17.46
CA LYS A 240 5.77 1.38 16.35
C LYS A 240 7.22 1.84 16.30
N PHE A 241 7.53 2.98 16.90
CA PHE A 241 8.86 3.62 16.77
C PHE A 241 9.47 4.07 18.10
N ASP A 242 8.80 3.80 19.24
CA ASP A 242 9.31 4.00 20.60
C ASP A 242 10.02 5.36 20.80
N ASP A 243 11.33 5.34 21.09
CA ASP A 243 12.16 6.52 21.36
C ASP A 243 12.29 7.47 20.15
N GLN A 244 12.04 6.99 18.94
CA GLN A 244 12.05 7.79 17.71
C GLN A 244 10.74 8.54 17.49
N ALA A 245 9.66 8.21 18.20
CA ALA A 245 8.34 8.81 18.00
C ALA A 245 8.34 10.34 18.06
N PRO A 246 8.98 11.01 19.06
CA PRO A 246 9.02 12.47 19.11
C PRO A 246 9.70 13.09 17.89
N ARG A 247 10.83 12.50 17.45
CA ARG A 247 11.59 12.98 16.28
C ARG A 247 10.81 12.79 14.99
N LEU A 248 10.19 11.62 14.80
CA LEU A 248 9.37 11.32 13.64
C LEU A 248 8.13 12.22 13.60
N GLY A 249 7.46 12.43 14.73
CA GLY A 249 6.32 13.33 14.85
C GLY A 249 6.69 14.78 14.51
N ALA A 250 7.81 15.29 15.01
CA ALA A 250 8.24 16.67 14.76
C ALA A 250 8.53 16.96 13.28
N ARG A 251 9.04 15.96 12.55
CA ARG A 251 9.34 16.11 11.11
C ARG A 251 8.17 15.74 10.19
N ALA A 252 7.12 15.10 10.71
CA ALA A 252 5.97 14.72 9.90
C ALA A 252 5.36 15.98 9.24
N GLY A 253 5.22 15.95 7.92
CA GLY A 253 4.66 17.06 7.15
C GLY A 253 5.65 18.11 6.67
N ALA A 254 6.97 17.96 6.90
CA ALA A 254 7.98 18.84 6.31
C ALA A 254 7.86 18.88 4.77
N GLY A 255 7.88 17.73 4.10
CA GLY A 255 7.72 17.66 2.65
C GLY A 255 6.35 18.11 2.16
N LEU A 256 5.29 17.94 2.96
CA LEU A 256 3.97 18.45 2.59
C LEU A 256 3.94 19.99 2.58
N ARG A 257 4.59 20.65 3.55
CA ARG A 257 4.73 22.12 3.55
C ARG A 257 5.50 22.60 2.32
N GLU A 258 6.62 21.94 2.02
CA GLU A 258 7.40 22.23 0.80
C GLU A 258 6.57 22.06 -0.47
N LEU A 259 5.74 21.00 -0.56
CA LEU A 259 4.82 20.80 -1.70
C LEU A 259 3.83 21.95 -1.85
N LEU A 260 3.26 22.43 -0.74
CA LEU A 260 2.25 23.49 -0.73
C LEU A 260 2.85 24.88 -1.03
N GLU A 261 4.11 25.09 -0.65
CA GLU A 261 4.88 26.31 -0.96
C GLU A 261 5.47 26.28 -2.38
N SER A 262 5.49 25.12 -3.03
CA SER A 262 6.03 24.97 -4.37
C SER A 262 5.26 25.83 -5.37
N PRO A 263 5.92 26.68 -6.16
CA PRO A 263 5.26 27.51 -7.15
C PRO A 263 4.58 26.62 -8.19
N THR A 264 3.34 26.94 -8.54
CA THR A 264 2.70 26.33 -9.71
C THR A 264 3.54 26.68 -10.94
N LYS A 265 4.33 25.73 -11.46
CA LYS A 265 4.75 25.82 -12.87
C LYS A 265 3.47 26.01 -13.68
N LYS A 266 3.48 27.02 -14.57
CA LYS A 266 2.34 27.54 -15.35
C LYS A 266 1.21 26.52 -15.58
N PRO A 267 -0.07 26.95 -15.50
CA PRO A 267 -1.19 26.07 -15.80
C PRO A 267 -0.97 25.39 -17.15
N TYR A 268 -1.22 24.09 -17.17
CA TYR A 268 -1.30 23.29 -18.39
C TYR A 268 -2.26 24.00 -19.34
N THR A 269 -1.76 24.60 -20.42
CA THR A 269 -2.62 25.08 -21.50
C THR A 269 -3.22 23.83 -22.16
N PRO A 270 -4.55 23.70 -22.25
CA PRO A 270 -5.19 22.51 -22.82
C PRO A 270 -4.79 22.26 -24.27
#